data_AF-A0AAU2JIA4-F1
#
_entry.id   AF-A0AAU2JIA4-F1
#
_cell.length_a   1.000
_cell.length_b   1.000
_cell.length_c   1.000
_cell.angle_alpha   90.00
_cell.angle_beta   90.00
_cell.angle_gamma   90.00
#
_symmetry.space_group_name_H-M   'P 1'
#
loop_
_entity.id
_entity.type
_entity.pdbx_description
1 polymer ?
#
loop_
_entity_poly.entity_id
_entity_poly.type
_entity_poly.pdbx_seq_one_letter_code
_entity_poly.pdbx_strand_id
1 'polypeptide(L)'
;MSYEHRDLNLIYEPDKSWAHFVLYTEPNLGVTSAALNGTVSIESETPHVREWVDRLQPCEPNPLHTTLVPNRKILDLFQPCVHDDKDSPSAVGGSGCVCYQTFSDPEFGLPVVADHYRTRSGNTETWKYHTYAPLDLRTDDTFASLILEPGRFWIRTAAGLLSLLPEEDGRGYGVGYGGGGPHELARYIDQLIDSDGRTTSAAGLRPRDSRPDPQVLAWVSSKEATGHHELSLDDLKKIRRS
;
A
#
# COMPACT_ATOMS: atom_id res chain seq x y z
N MET A 1 27.29 -9.78 2.23
CA MET A 1 26.99 -10.54 1.00
C MET A 1 26.80 -9.55 -0.14
N SER A 2 27.25 -9.88 -1.36
CA SER A 2 27.00 -9.08 -2.57
C SER A 2 25.78 -9.61 -3.31
N TYR A 3 24.95 -8.70 -3.79
CA TYR A 3 23.79 -8.93 -4.64
C TYR A 3 24.16 -9.65 -5.97
N GLU A 4 23.37 -10.66 -6.37
CA GLU A 4 23.57 -11.42 -7.62
C GLU A 4 22.35 -11.34 -8.56
N HIS A 5 22.56 -11.52 -9.87
CA HIS A 5 21.48 -11.45 -10.87
C HIS A 5 20.35 -12.46 -10.65
N ARG A 6 20.61 -13.58 -9.95
CA ARG A 6 19.57 -14.56 -9.61
C ARG A 6 18.57 -14.04 -8.58
N ASP A 7 18.98 -13.06 -7.77
CA ASP A 7 18.12 -12.38 -6.80
C ASP A 7 17.07 -11.52 -7.52
N LEU A 8 17.18 -11.38 -8.86
CA LEU A 8 16.28 -10.66 -9.78
C LEU A 8 15.11 -11.43 -10.38
N ASN A 9 14.94 -12.71 -10.04
CA ASN A 9 13.91 -13.53 -10.67
C ASN A 9 12.55 -13.40 -9.96
N LEU A 10 11.56 -12.89 -10.68
CA LEU A 10 10.15 -12.92 -10.28
C LEU A 10 9.55 -14.28 -10.60
N ILE A 11 8.84 -14.89 -9.64
CA ILE A 11 8.01 -16.08 -9.88
C ILE A 11 6.62 -15.59 -10.22
N TYR A 12 6.13 -15.70 -11.46
CA TYR A 12 4.77 -15.30 -11.84
C TYR A 12 3.69 -16.18 -11.19
N GLU A 13 2.75 -15.56 -10.48
CA GLU A 13 1.63 -16.22 -9.80
C GLU A 13 0.31 -15.52 -10.17
N PRO A 14 -0.46 -16.05 -11.15
CA PRO A 14 -1.64 -15.38 -11.70
C PRO A 14 -2.80 -15.22 -10.73
N ASP A 15 -2.86 -16.04 -9.68
CA ASP A 15 -3.91 -15.99 -8.65
C ASP A 15 -3.70 -14.82 -7.66
N LYS A 16 -2.58 -14.10 -7.78
CA LYS A 16 -2.22 -12.96 -6.92
C LYS A 16 -2.32 -11.65 -7.71
N SER A 17 -2.69 -10.56 -7.02
CA SER A 17 -3.01 -9.26 -7.66
C SER A 17 -1.80 -8.47 -8.16
N TRP A 18 -0.58 -8.99 -8.02
CA TRP A 18 0.64 -8.35 -8.51
C TRP A 18 0.89 -8.59 -10.01
N ALA A 19 -0.07 -9.15 -10.75
CA ALA A 19 0.02 -9.27 -12.22
C ALA A 19 0.15 -7.93 -12.97
N HIS A 20 0.09 -6.78 -12.27
CA HIS A 20 0.15 -5.44 -12.83
C HIS A 20 1.52 -4.75 -12.72
N PHE A 21 2.59 -5.41 -12.28
CA PHE A 21 3.91 -4.76 -12.18
C PHE A 21 4.69 -4.76 -13.49
N VAL A 22 5.22 -3.60 -13.88
CA VAL A 22 6.37 -3.50 -14.80
C VAL A 22 7.60 -3.20 -13.97
N LEU A 23 8.47 -4.19 -13.82
CA LEU A 23 9.76 -4.07 -13.16
C LEU A 23 10.82 -3.65 -14.19
N TYR A 24 11.49 -2.53 -13.93
CA TYR A 24 12.68 -2.12 -14.67
C TYR A 24 13.90 -2.27 -13.75
N THR A 25 14.88 -3.05 -14.21
CA THR A 25 16.14 -3.25 -13.49
C THR A 25 17.31 -2.99 -14.43
N GLU A 26 18.24 -2.16 -14.01
CA GLU A 26 19.56 -1.99 -14.63
C GLU A 26 20.65 -2.30 -13.61
N PRO A 27 21.04 -3.58 -13.48
CA PRO A 27 21.98 -4.02 -12.45
C PRO A 27 23.32 -3.28 -12.49
N ASN A 28 23.83 -2.97 -13.69
CA ASN A 28 25.10 -2.26 -13.88
C ASN A 28 25.05 -0.79 -13.43
N LEU A 29 23.86 -0.20 -13.37
CA LEU A 29 23.64 1.19 -12.98
C LEU A 29 23.00 1.30 -11.59
N GLY A 30 22.71 0.16 -10.94
CA GLY A 30 22.09 0.10 -9.63
C GLY A 30 20.69 0.73 -9.61
N VAL A 31 19.96 0.66 -10.73
CA VAL A 31 18.61 1.24 -10.85
C VAL A 31 17.59 0.13 -10.81
N THR A 32 16.59 0.28 -9.94
CA THR A 32 15.41 -0.57 -9.90
C THR A 32 14.17 0.29 -9.73
N SER A 33 13.15 0.12 -10.58
CA SER A 33 11.89 0.87 -10.49
C SER A 33 10.67 0.04 -10.90
N ALA A 34 9.49 0.50 -10.48
CA ALA A 34 8.19 -0.04 -10.88
C ALA A 34 7.31 1.09 -11.45
N ALA A 35 6.56 0.82 -12.53
CA ALA A 35 5.86 1.88 -13.27
C ALA A 35 4.33 1.92 -13.11
N LEU A 36 3.69 0.82 -12.67
CA LEU A 36 2.24 0.66 -12.81
C LEU A 36 1.44 0.71 -11.50
N ASN A 37 2.00 0.27 -10.37
CA ASN A 37 1.31 0.33 -9.09
C ASN A 37 1.75 1.56 -8.28
N GLY A 38 0.80 2.21 -7.61
CA GLY A 38 1.11 3.28 -6.67
C GLY A 38 1.85 2.74 -5.45
N THR A 39 2.99 3.34 -5.12
CA THR A 39 3.71 3.05 -3.87
C THR A 39 2.97 3.67 -2.71
N VAL A 40 2.72 2.89 -1.67
CA VAL A 40 2.08 3.33 -0.41
C VAL A 40 3.12 3.33 0.70
N SER A 41 3.06 4.35 1.54
CA SER A 41 3.92 4.54 2.71
C SER A 41 3.06 4.67 3.97
N ILE A 42 3.34 3.84 4.97
CA ILE A 42 2.47 3.62 6.13
C ILE A 42 3.26 3.87 7.42
N GLU A 43 2.92 4.94 8.14
CA GLU A 43 3.52 5.27 9.45
C GLU A 43 2.51 5.24 10.60
N SER A 44 1.20 5.38 10.32
CA SER A 44 0.17 5.43 11.36
C SER A 44 -0.28 4.04 11.83
N GLU A 45 -0.47 3.89 13.13
CA GLU A 45 -0.99 2.66 13.76
C GLU A 45 -2.52 2.70 13.93
N THR A 46 -3.26 2.40 12.86
CA THR A 46 -4.72 2.19 12.94
C THR A 46 -5.04 0.71 13.18
N PRO A 47 -6.27 0.37 13.63
CA PRO A 47 -6.69 -1.03 13.73
C PRO A 47 -6.53 -1.81 12.41
N HIS A 48 -6.83 -1.20 11.26
CA HIS A 48 -6.70 -1.83 9.95
C HIS A 48 -5.24 -1.98 9.52
N VAL A 49 -4.36 -1.05 9.91
CA VAL A 49 -2.91 -1.24 9.72
C VAL A 49 -2.42 -2.41 10.53
N ARG A 50 -2.85 -2.56 11.79
CA ARG A 50 -2.47 -3.72 12.60
C ARG A 50 -2.98 -5.02 12.00
N GLU A 51 -4.25 -5.05 11.58
CA GLU A 51 -4.83 -6.21 10.86
C GLU A 51 -4.01 -6.56 9.60
N TRP A 52 -3.57 -5.55 8.84
CA TRP A 52 -2.72 -5.75 7.67
C TRP A 52 -1.30 -6.20 8.02
N VAL A 53 -0.66 -5.60 9.03
CA VAL A 53 0.69 -5.97 9.48
C VAL A 53 0.71 -7.40 10.06
N ASP A 54 -0.31 -7.77 10.84
CA ASP A 54 -0.41 -9.08 11.49
C ASP A 54 -0.52 -10.24 10.48
N ARG A 55 -0.95 -9.98 9.23
CA ARG A 55 -0.98 -11.00 8.17
C ARG A 55 0.32 -11.13 7.37
N LEU A 56 1.25 -10.19 7.50
CA LEU A 56 2.48 -10.19 6.73
C LEU A 56 3.38 -11.36 7.12
N GLN A 57 4.00 -11.98 6.12
CA GLN A 57 4.92 -13.10 6.32
C GLN A 57 6.35 -12.65 6.07
N PRO A 58 7.27 -12.78 7.05
CA PRO A 58 8.69 -12.50 6.83
C PRO A 58 9.22 -13.30 5.64
N CYS A 59 10.03 -12.67 4.78
CA CYS A 59 10.62 -13.33 3.63
C CYS A 59 12.00 -12.76 3.30
N GLU A 60 12.79 -13.50 2.53
CA GLU A 60 14.04 -12.99 2.00
C GLU A 60 13.78 -11.85 0.98
N PRO A 61 14.62 -10.79 0.97
CA PRO A 61 14.49 -9.71 0.01
C PRO A 61 14.54 -10.23 -1.44
N ASN A 62 13.66 -9.69 -2.27
CA ASN A 62 13.56 -10.04 -3.69
C ASN A 62 13.48 -8.74 -4.52
N PRO A 63 13.35 -8.81 -5.86
CA PRO A 63 13.45 -7.63 -6.74
C PRO A 63 12.39 -6.58 -6.45
N LEU A 64 11.19 -7.04 -6.11
CA LEU A 64 10.07 -6.16 -5.81
C LEU A 64 10.25 -5.43 -4.48
N HIS A 65 11.11 -5.93 -3.58
CA HIS A 65 11.50 -5.16 -2.40
C HIS A 65 12.50 -4.06 -2.76
N THR A 66 13.41 -4.33 -3.70
CA THR A 66 14.41 -3.34 -4.13
C THR A 66 13.79 -2.11 -4.80
N THR A 67 12.60 -2.24 -5.40
CA THR A 67 11.84 -1.12 -5.98
C THR A 67 11.15 -0.23 -4.93
N LEU A 68 11.08 -0.66 -3.67
CA LEU A 68 10.43 0.07 -2.58
C LEU A 68 11.41 0.92 -1.75
N VAL A 69 12.71 0.83 -2.04
CA VAL A 69 13.75 1.60 -1.34
C VAL A 69 14.60 2.41 -2.32
N PRO A 70 15.23 3.51 -1.87
CA PRO A 70 16.19 4.23 -2.70
C PRO A 70 17.35 3.31 -3.12
N ASN A 71 17.88 3.46 -4.34
CA ASN A 71 18.98 2.63 -4.87
C ASN A 71 20.17 2.47 -3.90
N ARG A 72 20.58 3.55 -3.24
CA ARG A 72 21.68 3.56 -2.26
C ARG A 72 21.41 2.73 -1.00
N LYS A 73 20.17 2.30 -0.78
CA LYS A 73 19.66 1.56 0.37
C LYS A 73 19.34 0.10 0.03
N ILE A 74 19.48 -0.33 -1.22
CA ILE A 74 19.19 -1.73 -1.62
C ILE A 74 20.02 -2.72 -0.80
N LEU A 75 21.31 -2.44 -0.55
CA LEU A 75 22.17 -3.33 0.24
C LEU A 75 21.76 -3.44 1.71
N ASP A 76 21.05 -2.44 2.24
CA ASP A 76 20.58 -2.41 3.61
C ASP A 76 19.42 -3.41 3.82
N LEU A 77 18.69 -3.80 2.76
CA LEU A 77 17.64 -4.83 2.80
C LEU A 77 18.16 -6.21 3.23
N PHE A 78 19.44 -6.48 2.94
CA PHE A 78 20.09 -7.77 3.19
C PHE A 78 20.88 -7.78 4.50
N GLN A 79 20.82 -6.70 5.29
CA GLN A 79 21.44 -6.67 6.61
C GLN A 79 20.41 -7.09 7.67
N PRO A 80 20.76 -8.00 8.59
CA PRO A 80 19.83 -8.42 9.64
C PRO A 80 19.49 -7.23 10.54
N CYS A 81 18.31 -7.23 11.16
CA CYS A 81 18.04 -6.22 12.15
C CYS A 81 18.74 -6.54 13.49
N VAL A 82 18.89 -5.56 14.37
CA VAL A 82 19.50 -5.76 15.71
C VAL A 82 18.71 -6.76 16.59
N HIS A 83 17.42 -6.94 16.29
CA HIS A 83 16.57 -7.95 16.93
C HIS A 83 17.00 -9.37 16.58
N ASP A 84 17.48 -9.57 15.35
CA ASP A 84 17.88 -10.87 14.81
C ASP A 84 19.38 -11.12 15.05
N ASP A 85 20.21 -10.09 14.90
CA ASP A 85 21.65 -10.12 15.11
C ASP A 85 22.15 -8.82 15.77
N LYS A 86 22.61 -8.93 17.02
CA LYS A 86 23.11 -7.78 17.80
C LYS A 86 24.38 -7.16 17.21
N ASP A 87 25.17 -7.92 16.47
CA ASP A 87 26.40 -7.46 15.84
C ASP A 87 26.17 -7.03 14.37
N SER A 88 24.89 -6.91 13.96
CA SER A 88 24.51 -6.46 12.62
C SER A 88 25.17 -5.13 12.23
N PRO A 89 25.55 -4.95 10.94
CA PRO A 89 25.93 -3.65 10.40
C PRO A 89 24.88 -2.55 10.58
N SER A 90 23.61 -2.91 10.77
CA SER A 90 22.50 -1.98 11.06
C SER A 90 22.43 -1.56 12.53
N ALA A 91 23.20 -2.18 13.42
CA ALA A 91 23.21 -1.85 14.85
C ALA A 91 23.88 -0.50 15.09
N VAL A 92 23.22 0.34 15.90
CA VAL A 92 23.69 1.67 16.29
C VAL A 92 23.90 1.72 17.79
N GLY A 93 25.15 1.88 18.21
CA GLY A 93 25.51 2.10 19.61
C GLY A 93 25.13 0.94 20.55
N GLY A 94 25.08 -0.30 20.06
CA GLY A 94 24.87 -1.53 20.83
C GLY A 94 23.49 -2.14 20.70
N SER A 95 22.41 -1.37 20.86
CA SER A 95 21.03 -1.89 20.85
C SER A 95 20.01 -1.04 20.08
N GLY A 96 20.45 0.09 19.49
CA GLY A 96 19.64 0.83 18.52
C GLY A 96 19.84 0.26 17.12
N CYS A 97 19.02 0.69 16.17
CA CYS A 97 19.20 0.31 14.76
C CYS A 97 18.55 1.28 13.79
N VAL A 98 19.11 1.27 12.58
CA VAL A 98 18.42 1.69 11.35
C VAL A 98 18.52 0.51 10.40
N CYS A 99 17.45 -0.26 10.28
CA CYS A 99 17.42 -1.51 9.54
C CYS A 99 16.18 -1.56 8.62
N TYR A 100 16.20 -2.45 7.64
CA TYR A 100 15.01 -2.83 6.91
C TYR A 100 14.63 -4.27 7.25
N GLN A 101 13.35 -4.57 7.26
CA GLN A 101 12.82 -5.92 7.25
C GLN A 101 11.93 -6.13 6.03
N THR A 102 11.95 -7.32 5.46
CA THR A 102 11.19 -7.67 4.26
C THR A 102 10.11 -8.68 4.57
N PHE A 103 8.93 -8.44 4.03
CA PHE A 103 7.75 -9.28 4.18
C PHE A 103 7.03 -9.43 2.85
N SER A 104 6.26 -10.52 2.74
CA SER A 104 5.26 -10.67 1.70
C SER A 104 3.87 -10.53 2.31
N ASP A 105 2.99 -9.83 1.60
CA ASP A 105 1.55 -9.91 1.81
C ASP A 105 1.05 -11.19 1.12
N PRO A 106 0.70 -12.26 1.85
CA PRO A 106 0.38 -13.54 1.23
C PRO A 106 -0.91 -13.49 0.39
N GLU A 107 -1.83 -12.59 0.71
CA GLU A 107 -3.14 -12.50 0.07
C GLU A 107 -3.06 -11.89 -1.32
N PHE A 108 -2.18 -10.91 -1.48
CA PHE A 108 -2.03 -10.14 -2.72
C PHE A 108 -0.69 -10.38 -3.42
N GLY A 109 0.24 -11.11 -2.77
CA GLY A 109 1.59 -11.38 -3.26
C GLY A 109 2.47 -10.14 -3.32
N LEU A 110 2.17 -9.11 -2.53
CA LEU A 110 2.85 -7.83 -2.62
C LEU A 110 4.12 -7.83 -1.75
N PRO A 111 5.22 -7.24 -2.23
CA PRO A 111 6.38 -6.99 -1.38
C PRO A 111 6.02 -5.94 -0.32
N VAL A 112 6.60 -6.09 0.87
CA VAL A 112 6.54 -5.08 1.91
C VAL A 112 7.93 -4.89 2.48
N VAL A 113 8.37 -3.64 2.53
CA VAL A 113 9.60 -3.25 3.22
C VAL A 113 9.23 -2.44 4.44
N ALA A 114 9.67 -2.86 5.62
CA ALA A 114 9.54 -2.11 6.85
C ALA A 114 10.85 -1.40 7.18
N ASP A 115 10.86 -0.06 7.13
CA ASP A 115 11.93 0.79 7.64
C ASP A 115 11.79 0.92 9.16
N HIS A 116 12.81 0.45 9.87
CA HIS A 116 12.80 0.35 11.31
C HIS A 116 13.90 1.22 11.91
N TYR A 117 13.46 2.14 12.76
CA TYR A 117 14.32 2.99 13.56
C TYR A 117 14.11 2.72 15.04
N ARG A 118 15.22 2.49 15.75
CA ARG A 118 15.24 2.30 17.20
C ARG A 118 16.40 3.05 17.84
N THR A 119 16.12 3.80 18.90
CA THR A 119 17.17 4.44 19.70
C THR A 119 17.93 3.43 20.53
N ARG A 120 19.17 3.76 20.92
CA ARG A 120 20.01 2.92 21.78
C ARG A 120 19.30 2.48 23.07
N SER A 121 18.61 3.40 23.74
CA SER A 121 17.85 3.12 24.97
C SER A 121 16.56 2.33 24.73
N GLY A 122 16.13 2.16 23.47
CA GLY A 122 14.84 1.55 23.13
C GLY A 122 13.62 2.37 23.54
N ASN A 123 13.82 3.64 23.95
CA ASN A 123 12.73 4.53 24.34
C ASN A 123 11.96 5.10 23.14
N THR A 124 12.50 4.94 21.94
CA THR A 124 11.83 5.30 20.69
C THR A 124 12.09 4.17 19.71
N GLU A 125 11.00 3.61 19.22
CA GLU A 125 10.97 2.56 18.22
C GLU A 125 9.84 2.91 17.26
N THR A 126 10.15 3.00 15.98
CA THR A 126 9.21 3.42 14.94
C THR A 126 9.36 2.52 13.73
N TRP A 127 8.22 2.17 13.15
CA TRP A 127 8.13 1.35 11.95
C TRP A 127 7.41 2.13 10.86
N LYS A 128 7.97 2.07 9.66
CA LYS A 128 7.37 2.63 8.45
C LYS A 128 7.32 1.57 7.37
N TYR A 129 6.13 1.24 6.89
CA TYR A 129 5.96 0.19 5.89
C TYR A 129 5.79 0.79 4.50
N HIS A 130 6.50 0.22 3.54
CA HIS A 130 6.45 0.55 2.13
C HIS A 130 5.93 -0.66 1.38
N THR A 131 4.93 -0.45 0.53
CA THR A 131 4.37 -1.49 -0.32
C THR A 131 3.74 -0.86 -1.54
N TYR A 132 3.00 -1.65 -2.30
CA TYR A 132 2.19 -1.19 -3.41
C TYR A 132 0.72 -1.35 -3.08
N ALA A 133 -0.11 -0.47 -3.62
CA ALA A 133 -1.54 -0.74 -3.67
C ALA A 133 -1.89 -1.52 -4.95
N PRO A 134 -2.72 -2.56 -4.87
CA PRO A 134 -3.38 -3.13 -6.04
C PRO A 134 -4.14 -2.06 -6.84
N LEU A 135 -4.11 -2.17 -8.17
CA LEU A 135 -4.91 -1.32 -9.04
C LEU A 135 -6.38 -1.71 -9.06
N ASP A 136 -6.68 -2.96 -8.72
CA ASP A 136 -8.01 -3.54 -8.64
C ASP A 136 -7.98 -4.71 -7.64
N LEU A 137 -9.15 -5.17 -7.20
CA LEU A 137 -9.27 -6.43 -6.49
C LEU A 137 -8.98 -7.61 -7.42
N ARG A 138 -8.68 -8.78 -6.84
CA ARG A 138 -8.57 -10.03 -7.62
C ARG A 138 -9.91 -10.33 -8.30
N THR A 139 -9.88 -11.03 -9.44
CA THR A 139 -11.08 -11.30 -10.25
C THR A 139 -12.23 -11.96 -9.49
N ASP A 140 -11.91 -12.77 -8.48
CA ASP A 140 -12.90 -13.48 -7.66
C ASP A 140 -13.22 -12.79 -6.32
N ASP A 141 -12.51 -11.72 -5.98
CA ASP A 141 -12.83 -10.92 -4.81
C ASP A 141 -14.02 -10.01 -5.12
N THR A 142 -14.88 -9.82 -4.12
CA THR A 142 -16.03 -8.92 -4.21
C THR A 142 -15.93 -7.84 -3.15
N PHE A 143 -16.35 -6.62 -3.50
CA PHE A 143 -16.41 -5.49 -2.59
C PHE A 143 -17.43 -5.75 -1.45
N ALA A 144 -17.04 -5.50 -0.20
CA ALA A 144 -17.95 -5.48 0.94
C ALA A 144 -18.10 -4.08 1.54
N SER A 145 -16.98 -3.41 1.82
CA SER A 145 -16.99 -2.06 2.39
C SER A 145 -15.79 -1.23 1.93
N LEU A 146 -15.99 0.08 1.90
CA LEU A 146 -14.94 1.09 1.74
C LEU A 146 -14.61 1.62 3.13
N ILE A 147 -13.35 1.50 3.53
CA ILE A 147 -12.86 1.99 4.82
C ILE A 147 -12.11 3.30 4.59
N LEU A 148 -12.52 4.34 5.29
CA LEU A 148 -11.86 5.64 5.33
C LEU A 148 -11.20 5.81 6.70
N GLU A 149 -9.92 6.10 6.70
CA GLU A 149 -9.15 6.46 7.89
C GLU A 149 -8.37 7.75 7.62
N PRO A 150 -7.93 8.47 8.68
CA PRO A 150 -7.09 9.65 8.50
C PRO A 150 -5.86 9.33 7.64
N GLY A 151 -5.83 9.93 6.45
CA GLY A 151 -4.74 9.79 5.50
C GLY A 151 -4.72 8.47 4.73
N ARG A 152 -5.77 7.63 4.79
CA ARG A 152 -5.78 6.36 4.05
C ARG A 152 -7.13 5.74 3.75
N PHE A 153 -7.15 4.93 2.69
CA PHE A 153 -8.32 4.17 2.27
C PHE A 153 -8.03 2.68 2.08
N TRP A 154 -9.02 1.87 2.43
CA TRP A 154 -8.99 0.42 2.21
C TRP A 154 -10.28 -0.07 1.60
N ILE A 155 -10.22 -1.21 0.92
CA ILE A 155 -11.40 -2.03 0.64
C ILE A 155 -11.38 -3.22 1.59
N ARG A 156 -12.51 -3.54 2.20
CA ARG A 156 -12.75 -4.88 2.74
C ARG A 156 -13.46 -5.71 1.69
N THR A 157 -12.92 -6.89 1.39
CA THR A 157 -13.58 -7.85 0.50
C THR A 157 -14.68 -8.61 1.25
N ALA A 158 -15.58 -9.29 0.55
CA ALA A 158 -16.59 -10.15 1.17
C ALA A 158 -15.98 -11.34 1.93
N ALA A 159 -14.74 -11.74 1.59
CA ALA A 159 -13.97 -12.72 2.35
C ALA A 159 -13.35 -12.13 3.63
N GLY A 160 -13.55 -10.84 3.90
CA GLY A 160 -13.03 -10.14 5.07
C GLY A 160 -11.62 -9.58 4.90
N LEU A 161 -11.00 -9.69 3.72
CA LEU A 161 -9.62 -9.27 3.49
C LEU A 161 -9.52 -7.76 3.25
N LEU A 162 -8.48 -7.13 3.80
CA LEU A 162 -8.12 -5.75 3.51
C LEU A 162 -7.28 -5.64 2.25
N SER A 163 -7.71 -4.83 1.29
CA SER A 163 -6.89 -4.38 0.16
C SER A 163 -6.58 -2.89 0.30
N LEU A 164 -5.31 -2.54 0.14
CA LEU A 164 -4.88 -1.14 0.06
C LEU A 164 -5.45 -0.49 -1.21
N LEU A 165 -5.83 0.78 -1.11
CA LEU A 165 -6.10 1.62 -2.27
C LEU A 165 -4.89 2.49 -2.58
N PRO A 166 -4.63 2.83 -3.86
CA PRO A 166 -3.48 3.63 -4.23
C PRO A 166 -3.60 5.06 -3.72
N GLU A 167 -2.53 5.52 -3.10
CA GLU A 167 -2.31 6.88 -2.64
C GLU A 167 -1.15 7.48 -3.42
N GLU A 168 -1.33 8.66 -4.02
CA GLU A 168 -0.19 9.43 -4.53
C GLU A 168 0.37 10.31 -3.41
N ASP A 169 1.61 10.02 -3.01
CA ASP A 169 2.32 10.80 -2.01
C ASP A 169 2.65 12.22 -2.55
N GLY A 170 2.23 13.26 -1.83
CA GLY A 170 2.65 14.65 -2.05
C GLY A 170 1.55 15.71 -2.18
N ARG A 171 0.25 15.36 -2.28
CA ARG A 171 -0.86 16.35 -2.39
C ARG A 171 -2.16 16.06 -1.60
N GLY A 172 -2.24 15.00 -0.79
CA GLY A 172 -3.48 14.60 -0.07
C GLY A 172 -4.35 13.58 -0.84
N TYR A 173 -5.35 12.99 -0.14
CA TYR A 173 -6.39 11.92 -0.40
C TYR A 173 -6.49 11.10 -1.71
N GLY A 174 -5.76 9.99 -1.88
CA GLY A 174 -5.81 9.15 -3.09
C GLY A 174 -7.10 8.38 -3.40
N VAL A 175 -7.46 8.28 -4.69
CA VAL A 175 -7.73 7.02 -5.44
C VAL A 175 -7.42 7.29 -6.92
N GLY A 176 -6.44 6.62 -7.53
CA GLY A 176 -6.16 6.66 -8.98
C GLY A 176 -5.22 7.77 -9.51
N TYR A 177 -4.82 7.63 -10.78
CA TYR A 177 -3.79 8.45 -11.46
C TYR A 177 -4.30 9.88 -11.73
N GLY A 178 -3.75 10.88 -11.03
CA GLY A 178 -4.17 12.28 -11.20
C GLY A 178 -4.16 13.15 -9.93
N GLY A 179 -3.87 12.54 -8.78
CA GLY A 179 -3.70 13.20 -7.49
C GLY A 179 -4.91 13.06 -6.58
N GLY A 180 -4.66 12.94 -5.28
CA GLY A 180 -5.66 12.57 -4.31
C GLY A 180 -6.54 13.70 -3.75
N GLY A 181 -7.43 14.23 -4.58
CA GLY A 181 -8.46 15.16 -4.10
C GLY A 181 -9.72 14.43 -3.61
N PRO A 182 -10.58 15.10 -2.82
CA PRO A 182 -11.98 14.70 -2.61
C PRO A 182 -12.74 14.32 -3.89
N HIS A 183 -12.33 14.89 -5.04
CA HIS A 183 -12.87 14.57 -6.35
C HIS A 183 -12.57 13.14 -6.79
N GLU A 184 -11.35 12.66 -6.61
CA GLU A 184 -11.00 11.31 -7.07
C GLU A 184 -11.62 10.24 -6.17
N LEU A 185 -11.64 10.46 -4.86
CA LEU A 185 -12.37 9.60 -3.94
C LEU A 185 -13.88 9.59 -4.25
N ALA A 186 -14.48 10.75 -4.55
CA ALA A 186 -15.89 10.80 -4.94
C ALA A 186 -16.16 10.04 -6.26
N ARG A 187 -15.28 10.14 -7.26
CA ARG A 187 -15.39 9.35 -8.49
C ARG A 187 -15.26 7.86 -8.25
N TYR A 188 -14.36 7.47 -7.35
CA TYR A 188 -14.20 6.08 -6.98
C TYR A 188 -15.48 5.54 -6.32
N ILE A 189 -16.06 6.30 -5.39
CA ILE A 189 -17.35 5.96 -4.76
C ILE A 189 -18.47 5.84 -5.82
N ASP A 190 -18.56 6.78 -6.76
CA ASP A 190 -19.55 6.70 -7.84
C ASP A 190 -19.39 5.45 -8.69
N GLN A 191 -18.15 5.07 -9.02
CA GLN A 191 -17.87 3.85 -9.76
C GLN A 191 -18.31 2.60 -8.99
N LEU A 192 -18.03 2.54 -7.69
CA LEU A 192 -18.52 1.46 -6.82
C LEU A 192 -20.05 1.39 -6.84
N ILE A 193 -20.73 2.55 -6.71
CA ILE A 193 -22.19 2.60 -6.71
C ILE A 193 -22.76 2.16 -8.07
N ASP A 194 -22.25 2.70 -9.17
CA ASP A 194 -22.80 2.47 -10.52
C ASP A 194 -22.51 1.06 -11.04
N SER A 195 -21.40 0.45 -10.60
CA SER A 195 -21.08 -0.94 -10.91
C SER A 195 -21.73 -1.96 -9.96
N ASP A 196 -22.40 -1.50 -8.90
CA ASP A 196 -22.91 -2.32 -7.81
C ASP A 196 -21.79 -3.12 -7.12
N GLY A 197 -20.65 -2.47 -6.86
CA GLY A 197 -19.45 -3.04 -6.24
C GLY A 197 -18.61 -3.95 -7.14
N ARG A 198 -18.97 -4.10 -8.42
CA ARG A 198 -18.27 -5.00 -9.38
C ARG A 198 -17.01 -4.39 -9.98
N THR A 199 -16.86 -3.07 -9.97
CA THR A 199 -15.70 -2.38 -10.54
C THR A 199 -14.95 -1.66 -9.44
N THR A 200 -13.90 -2.30 -8.92
CA THR A 200 -13.04 -1.78 -7.85
C THR A 200 -11.73 -1.18 -8.36
N SER A 201 -11.58 -1.06 -9.68
CA SER A 201 -10.37 -0.53 -10.28
C SER A 201 -10.16 0.95 -9.91
N ALA A 202 -9.03 1.25 -9.29
CA ALA A 202 -8.55 2.61 -9.08
C ALA A 202 -7.89 3.19 -10.35
N ALA A 203 -7.49 2.35 -11.31
CA ALA A 203 -6.91 2.77 -12.59
C ALA A 203 -7.96 3.10 -13.66
N GLY A 204 -9.17 2.54 -13.53
CA GLY A 204 -10.28 2.68 -14.48
C GLY A 204 -11.19 3.87 -14.23
N LEU A 205 -10.78 4.84 -13.40
CA LEU A 205 -11.61 5.99 -13.07
C LEU A 205 -12.09 6.70 -14.33
N ARG A 206 -13.34 7.16 -14.26
CA ARG A 206 -14.01 7.92 -15.33
C ARG A 206 -13.09 9.02 -15.88
N PRO A 207 -13.26 9.44 -17.15
CA PRO A 207 -12.47 10.53 -17.73
C PRO A 207 -12.39 11.71 -16.76
N ARG A 208 -11.21 12.32 -16.62
CA ARG A 208 -10.92 13.39 -15.65
C ARG A 208 -11.89 14.58 -15.73
N ASP A 209 -12.62 14.72 -16.82
CA ASP A 209 -13.62 15.77 -17.05
C ASP A 209 -15.03 15.40 -16.56
N SER A 210 -15.26 14.13 -16.21
CA SER A 210 -16.51 13.70 -15.58
C SER A 210 -16.56 14.25 -14.15
N ARG A 211 -17.63 14.99 -13.86
CA ARG A 211 -17.89 15.49 -12.51
C ARG A 211 -18.47 14.34 -11.67
N PRO A 212 -17.94 14.07 -10.47
CA PRO A 212 -18.57 13.13 -9.55
C PRO A 212 -19.94 13.67 -9.12
N ASP A 213 -20.76 12.77 -8.59
CA ASP A 213 -22.04 13.12 -8.00
C ASP A 213 -21.86 14.22 -6.94
N PRO A 214 -22.62 15.33 -7.02
CA PRO A 214 -22.43 16.47 -6.12
C PRO A 214 -22.64 16.12 -4.64
N GLN A 215 -23.54 15.17 -4.32
CA GLN A 215 -23.81 14.79 -2.93
C GLN A 215 -22.65 13.96 -2.37
N VAL A 216 -22.13 13.02 -3.15
CA VAL A 216 -20.93 12.25 -2.79
C VAL A 216 -19.74 13.19 -2.61
N LEU A 217 -19.51 14.12 -3.54
CA LEU A 217 -18.41 15.08 -3.44
C LEU A 217 -18.54 15.98 -2.20
N ALA A 218 -19.76 16.46 -1.89
CA ALA A 218 -20.01 17.28 -0.72
C ALA A 218 -19.72 16.52 0.58
N TRP A 219 -20.14 15.26 0.66
CA TRP A 219 -19.87 14.41 1.82
C TRP A 219 -18.38 14.11 1.98
N VAL A 220 -17.67 13.70 0.91
CA VAL A 220 -16.22 13.44 0.94
C VAL A 220 -15.43 14.70 1.34
N SER A 221 -15.92 15.88 0.95
CA SER A 221 -15.30 17.17 1.30
C SER A 221 -15.66 17.68 2.71
N SER A 222 -16.53 16.96 3.44
CA SER A 222 -17.00 17.37 4.75
C SER A 222 -16.04 16.96 5.88
N LYS A 223 -16.22 17.56 7.06
CA LYS A 223 -15.50 17.13 8.28
C LYS A 223 -15.86 15.69 8.67
N GLU A 224 -17.07 15.24 8.34
CA GLU A 224 -17.54 13.91 8.67
C GLU A 224 -16.63 12.86 8.02
N ALA A 225 -16.36 12.98 6.73
CA ALA A 225 -15.52 12.04 5.97
C ALA A 225 -14.05 11.97 6.43
N THR A 226 -13.58 12.92 7.25
CA THR A 226 -12.20 12.89 7.79
C THR A 226 -12.03 11.94 8.99
N GLY A 227 -13.13 11.39 9.49
CA GLY A 227 -13.14 10.42 10.58
C GLY A 227 -12.78 8.99 10.14
N HIS A 228 -12.99 8.05 11.06
CA HIS A 228 -12.92 6.63 10.77
C HIS A 228 -14.29 6.13 10.35
N HIS A 229 -14.39 5.56 9.15
CA HIS A 229 -15.62 5.01 8.61
C HIS A 229 -15.38 3.67 7.93
N GLU A 230 -16.34 2.78 8.04
CA GLU A 230 -16.44 1.59 7.20
C GLU A 230 -17.83 1.58 6.57
N LEU A 231 -17.88 1.85 5.27
CA LEU A 231 -19.11 2.11 4.53
C LEU A 231 -19.43 0.97 3.59
N SER A 232 -20.57 0.32 3.81
CA SER A 232 -21.09 -0.66 2.87
C SER A 232 -21.57 0.02 1.58
N LEU A 233 -21.81 -0.77 0.54
CA LEU A 233 -22.37 -0.25 -0.72
C LEU A 233 -23.72 0.46 -0.50
N ASP A 234 -24.54 -0.02 0.44
CA ASP A 234 -25.81 0.62 0.77
C ASP A 234 -25.62 1.97 1.48
N ASP A 235 -24.58 2.12 2.29
CA ASP A 235 -24.26 3.40 2.93
C ASP A 235 -23.75 4.41 1.90
N LEU A 236 -22.90 3.97 0.96
CA LEU A 236 -22.47 4.79 -0.18
C LEU A 236 -23.67 5.26 -1.03
N LYS A 237 -24.63 4.36 -1.29
CA LYS A 237 -25.88 4.69 -1.99
C LYS A 237 -26.76 5.67 -1.21
N LYS A 238 -26.77 5.63 0.13
CA LYS A 238 -27.50 6.61 0.96
C LYS A 238 -26.85 7.99 0.89
N ILE A 239 -25.51 8.06 0.93
CA ILE A 239 -24.77 9.32 0.79
C ILE A 239 -25.13 9.99 -0.55
N ARG A 240 -25.16 9.23 -1.64
CA ARG A 240 -25.54 9.70 -2.98
C ARG A 240 -27.04 10.05 -3.15
N ARG A 241 -27.87 9.88 -2.12
CA ARG A 241 -29.30 10.24 -2.15
C ARG A 241 -29.64 11.39 -1.20
N SER A 242 -28.66 11.87 -0.42
CA SER A 242 -28.85 12.76 0.74
C SER A 242 -28.86 14.25 0.40
#